data_AF-A0A3M2SQB6-F1
#
_entry.id   AF-A0A3M2SQB6-F1
#
_cell.length_a   1.000
_cell.length_b   1.000
_cell.length_c   1.000
_cell.angle_alpha   90.00
_cell.angle_beta   90.00
_cell.angle_gamma   90.00
#
_symmetry.space_group_name_H-M   'P 1'
#
loop_
_entity.id
_entity.type
_entity.pdbx_description
1 polymer ?
#
loop_
_entity_poly.entity_id
_entity_poly.type
_entity_poly.pdbx_seq_one_letter_code
_entity_poly.pdbx_strand_id
1 'polypeptide(L)'
;MASRDEFAIYGTYGDHSSGVSRQTIATASATGRIVAMEVDMRGVEQLKAIPGFDARYVFITPPSLGVFEARLSMETTGIYEPLKRLLVEWDIARVPEEVEEAELGYSRVPGVYGLILPSENLDEAFQTLINYIHSSDH
;
A
#
# COMPACT_ATOMS: atom_id res chain seq x y z
N MET A 1 -21.62 -6.10 16.39
CA MET A 1 -20.90 -5.55 15.22
C MET A 1 -20.05 -4.41 15.76
N ALA A 2 -18.73 -4.48 15.61
CA ALA A 2 -17.86 -3.35 15.94
C ALA A 2 -18.25 -2.14 15.05
N SER A 3 -18.25 -0.93 15.61
CA SER A 3 -18.54 0.27 14.83
C SER A 3 -17.42 0.55 13.82
N ARG A 4 -17.72 1.16 12.67
CA ARG A 4 -16.68 1.50 11.66
C ARG A 4 -15.60 2.42 12.24
N ASP A 5 -15.92 3.19 13.27
CA ASP A 5 -14.99 4.10 13.96
C ASP A 5 -13.94 3.38 14.82
N GLU A 6 -14.11 2.09 15.10
CA GLU A 6 -13.13 1.27 15.85
C GLU A 6 -11.99 0.76 14.96
N PHE A 7 -12.17 0.76 13.64
CA PHE A 7 -11.18 0.29 12.69
C PHE A 7 -10.25 1.42 12.24
N ALA A 8 -8.97 1.08 12.09
CA ALA A 8 -7.99 1.94 11.45
C ALA A 8 -7.99 1.70 9.93
N ILE A 9 -8.16 0.43 9.54
CA ILE A 9 -8.25 0.00 8.15
C ILE A 9 -9.28 -1.11 8.07
N TYR A 10 -10.10 -1.10 7.04
CA TYR A 10 -10.99 -2.19 6.70
C TYR A 10 -11.16 -2.28 5.18
N GLY A 11 -11.55 -3.47 4.71
CA GLY A 11 -11.79 -3.72 3.30
C GLY A 11 -12.64 -4.96 3.10
N THR A 12 -13.24 -5.04 1.92
CA THR A 12 -14.00 -6.20 1.48
C THR A 12 -13.47 -6.66 0.13
N TYR A 13 -13.06 -7.92 0.06
CA TYR A 13 -12.54 -8.59 -1.12
C TYR A 13 -13.43 -9.81 -1.41
N GLY A 14 -14.26 -9.71 -2.45
CA GLY A 14 -15.35 -10.68 -2.69
C GLY A 14 -16.31 -10.71 -1.51
N ASP A 15 -16.54 -11.90 -0.95
CA ASP A 15 -17.42 -12.10 0.22
C ASP A 15 -16.68 -11.99 1.56
N HIS A 16 -15.37 -11.72 1.54
CA HIS A 16 -14.54 -11.65 2.74
C HIS A 16 -14.30 -10.21 3.14
N SER A 17 -14.66 -9.86 4.38
CA SER A 17 -14.31 -8.57 4.98
C SER A 17 -13.24 -8.75 6.04
N SER A 18 -12.23 -7.90 6.02
CA SER A 18 -11.13 -7.89 6.99
C SER A 18 -10.82 -6.46 7.42
N GLY A 19 -10.13 -6.32 8.55
CA GLY A 19 -9.73 -5.01 9.05
C GLY A 19 -8.79 -5.09 10.24
N VAL A 20 -8.06 -4.00 10.45
CA VAL A 20 -7.15 -3.79 11.58
C VAL A 20 -7.79 -2.75 12.49
N SER A 21 -8.03 -3.12 13.76
CA SER A 21 -8.61 -2.20 14.74
C SER A 21 -7.60 -1.16 15.21
N ARG A 22 -8.06 0.03 15.60
CA ARG A 22 -7.20 1.06 16.22
C ARG A 22 -6.55 0.54 17.51
N GLN A 23 -7.28 -0.28 18.27
CA GLN A 23 -6.76 -0.92 19.48
C GLN A 23 -5.61 -1.88 19.17
N THR A 24 -5.66 -2.61 18.06
CA THR A 24 -4.57 -3.51 17.65
C THR A 24 -3.29 -2.71 17.42
N ILE A 25 -3.37 -1.59 16.70
CA ILE A 25 -2.24 -0.70 16.45
C ILE A 25 -1.71 -0.09 17.75
N ALA A 26 -2.62 0.40 18.61
CA ALA A 26 -2.25 0.99 19.91
C ALA A 26 -1.53 -0.02 20.82
N THR A 27 -2.05 -1.25 20.92
CA THR A 27 -1.43 -2.33 21.71
C THR A 27 -0.06 -2.71 21.16
N ALA A 28 0.09 -2.81 19.84
CA ALA A 28 1.38 -3.12 19.23
C ALA A 28 2.40 -2.00 19.47
N SER A 29 1.99 -0.75 19.31
CA SER A 29 2.81 0.44 19.53
C SER A 29 3.26 0.58 20.98
N ALA A 30 2.40 0.22 21.94
CA ALA A 30 2.71 0.23 23.38
C ALA A 30 3.86 -0.71 23.77
N THR A 31 4.28 -1.64 22.89
CA THR A 31 5.45 -2.50 23.13
C THR A 31 6.79 -1.79 22.92
N GLY A 32 6.79 -0.51 22.53
CA GLY A 32 8.01 0.26 22.24
C GLY A 32 8.68 -0.14 20.92
N ARG A 33 7.96 -0.87 20.05
CA ARG A 33 8.42 -1.27 18.71
C ARG A 33 7.73 -0.44 17.63
N ILE A 34 8.40 -0.32 16.49
CA ILE A 34 7.82 0.27 15.28
C ILE A 34 6.82 -0.73 14.71
N VAL A 35 5.59 -0.27 14.49
CA VAL A 35 4.55 -1.05 13.83
C VAL A 35 4.69 -0.85 12.32
N ALA A 36 5.08 -1.90 11.60
CA ALA A 36 5.09 -1.91 10.15
C ALA A 36 3.80 -2.54 9.62
N MET A 37 3.12 -1.85 8.72
CA MET A 37 1.87 -2.32 8.12
C MET A 37 2.00 -2.26 6.60
N GLU A 38 1.67 -3.38 5.94
CA GLU A 38 1.46 -3.42 4.50
C GLU A 38 0.01 -3.04 4.21
N VAL A 39 -0.19 -2.01 3.40
CA VAL A 39 -1.51 -1.45 3.09
C VAL A 39 -1.55 -1.04 1.62
N ASP A 40 -2.73 -1.15 1.00
CA ASP A 40 -3.01 -0.56 -0.30
C ASP A 40 -3.35 0.95 -0.17
N MET A 41 -3.64 1.60 -1.29
CA MET A 41 -4.00 3.02 -1.32
C MET A 41 -5.24 3.35 -0.48
N ARG A 42 -6.25 2.48 -0.45
CA ARG A 42 -7.46 2.67 0.37
C ARG A 42 -7.13 2.60 1.86
N GLY A 43 -6.19 1.75 2.24
CA GLY A 43 -5.66 1.71 3.59
C GLY A 43 -4.95 3.01 3.97
N VAL A 44 -4.15 3.58 3.05
CA VAL A 44 -3.51 4.89 3.26
C VAL A 44 -4.54 6.00 3.46
N GLU A 45 -5.57 6.07 2.60
CA GLU A 45 -6.67 7.03 2.71
C GLU A 45 -7.39 6.92 4.06
N GLN A 46 -7.73 5.69 4.48
CA GLN A 46 -8.39 5.44 5.76
C GLN A 46 -7.55 5.87 6.95
N LEU A 47 -6.25 5.57 6.96
CA LEU A 47 -5.34 6.00 8.03
C LEU A 47 -5.21 7.51 8.09
N LYS A 48 -5.05 8.20 6.95
CA LYS A 48 -4.94 9.66 6.90
C LYS A 48 -6.23 10.38 7.32
N ALA A 49 -7.38 9.73 7.15
CA ALA A 49 -8.66 10.25 7.62
C ALA A 49 -8.82 10.20 9.15
N ILE A 50 -7.93 9.49 9.87
CA ILE A 50 -7.93 9.45 11.34
C ILE A 50 -7.22 10.71 11.87
N PRO A 51 -7.91 11.60 12.59
CA PRO A 51 -7.31 12.83 13.09
C PRO A 51 -6.14 12.54 14.03
N GLY A 52 -4.98 13.14 13.75
CA GLY A 52 -3.78 13.01 14.57
C GLY A 52 -3.11 11.63 14.53
N PHE A 53 -3.47 10.77 13.57
CA PHE A 53 -2.77 9.50 13.38
C PHE A 53 -1.37 9.74 12.82
N ASP A 54 -0.37 9.48 13.66
CA ASP A 54 1.03 9.73 13.37
C ASP A 54 1.67 8.48 12.73
N ALA A 55 2.00 8.56 11.45
CA ALA A 55 2.56 7.46 10.69
C ALA A 55 3.38 7.95 9.49
N ARG A 56 4.48 7.23 9.23
CA ARG A 56 5.30 7.41 8.03
C ARG A 56 4.71 6.58 6.89
N TYR A 57 4.35 7.26 5.80
CA TYR A 57 3.80 6.64 4.60
C TYR A 57 4.91 6.47 3.57
N VAL A 58 5.24 5.22 3.24
CA VAL A 58 6.23 4.85 2.25
C VAL A 58 5.54 4.16 1.08
N PHE A 59 5.76 4.67 -0.13
CA PHE A 59 5.28 4.01 -1.35
C PHE A 59 6.42 3.21 -1.97
N ILE A 60 6.22 1.92 -2.20
CA ILE A 60 7.19 1.07 -2.90
C ILE A 60 6.82 1.06 -4.38
N THR A 61 7.62 1.71 -5.20
CA THR A 61 7.36 1.80 -6.65
C THR A 61 8.09 0.71 -7.43
N PRO A 62 7.46 0.11 -8.44
CA PRO A 62 8.18 -0.68 -9.43
C PRO A 62 9.18 0.20 -10.21
N PRO A 63 10.25 -0.40 -10.79
CA PRO A 63 11.24 0.27 -11.64
C PRO A 63 10.63 1.00 -12.84
N SER A 64 9.58 0.38 -13.39
CA SER A 64 8.91 0.80 -14.61
C SER A 64 7.56 0.08 -14.71
N LEU A 65 6.68 0.61 -15.56
CA LEU A 65 5.41 -0.03 -15.88
C LEU A 65 5.61 -1.45 -16.44
N GLY A 66 6.61 -1.68 -17.30
CA GLY A 66 6.87 -3.02 -17.86
C GLY A 66 7.25 -4.04 -16.78
N VAL A 67 7.96 -3.63 -15.73
CA VAL A 67 8.25 -4.52 -14.58
C VAL A 67 7.01 -4.74 -13.73
N PHE A 68 6.16 -3.73 -13.56
CA PHE A 68 4.87 -3.87 -12.91
C PHE A 68 4.00 -4.91 -13.63
N GLU A 69 3.85 -4.80 -14.96
CA GLU A 69 3.10 -5.74 -15.80
C GLU A 69 3.62 -7.17 -15.70
N ALA A 70 4.96 -7.34 -15.73
CA ALA A 70 5.58 -8.65 -15.56
C ALA A 70 5.28 -9.25 -14.18
N ARG A 71 5.46 -8.48 -13.10
CA ARG A 71 5.15 -8.92 -11.73
C ARG A 71 3.67 -9.22 -11.54
N LEU A 72 2.81 -8.39 -12.11
CA LEU A 72 1.37 -8.59 -12.16
C LEU A 72 1.07 -9.96 -12.77
N SER A 73 1.61 -10.29 -13.94
CA SER A 73 1.39 -11.61 -14.57
C SER A 73 1.80 -12.80 -13.68
N MET A 74 2.87 -12.64 -12.91
CA MET A 74 3.46 -13.68 -12.06
C MET A 74 2.83 -13.78 -10.67
N GLU A 75 2.01 -12.81 -10.28
CA GLU A 75 1.40 -12.77 -8.95
C GLU A 75 0.48 -13.99 -8.73
N THR A 76 0.47 -14.55 -7.52
CA THR A 76 -0.33 -15.73 -7.21
C THR A 76 -1.15 -15.57 -5.93
N THR A 77 -1.12 -14.40 -5.29
CA THR A 77 -1.83 -14.16 -4.03
C THR A 77 -3.31 -13.83 -4.27
N GLY A 78 -3.72 -13.64 -5.52
CA GLY A 78 -5.09 -13.37 -5.96
C GLY A 78 -5.52 -11.92 -5.76
N ILE A 79 -4.63 -11.05 -5.27
CA ILE A 79 -4.93 -9.64 -4.99
C ILE A 79 -5.30 -8.92 -6.28
N TYR A 80 -4.59 -9.24 -7.36
CA TYR A 80 -4.81 -8.63 -8.68
C TYR A 80 -5.65 -9.50 -9.62
N GLU A 81 -6.25 -10.59 -9.14
CA GLU A 81 -7.06 -11.49 -9.97
C GLU A 81 -8.19 -10.77 -10.74
N PRO A 82 -8.91 -9.78 -10.18
CA PRO A 82 -9.90 -9.02 -10.94
C PRO A 82 -9.29 -8.23 -12.11
N LEU A 83 -8.12 -7.62 -11.89
CA LEU A 83 -7.41 -6.87 -12.92
C LEU A 83 -6.88 -7.83 -14.00
N LYS A 84 -6.24 -8.94 -13.62
CA LYS A 84 -5.76 -9.96 -14.57
C LYS A 84 -6.89 -10.49 -15.43
N ARG A 85 -8.03 -10.79 -14.83
CA ARG A 85 -9.23 -11.26 -15.54
C ARG A 85 -9.68 -10.24 -16.56
N LEU A 86 -9.77 -8.96 -16.17
CA LEU A 86 -10.16 -7.88 -17.07
C LEU A 86 -9.18 -7.73 -18.24
N LEU A 87 -7.88 -7.82 -18.00
CA LEU A 87 -6.86 -7.77 -19.07
C LEU A 87 -7.01 -8.93 -20.07
N VAL A 88 -7.29 -10.14 -19.58
CA VAL A 88 -7.53 -11.32 -20.43
C VAL A 88 -8.85 -11.22 -21.20
N GLU A 89 -9.94 -10.85 -20.51
CA GLU A 89 -11.28 -10.72 -21.12
C GLU A 89 -11.31 -9.67 -22.23
N TRP A 90 -10.51 -8.60 -22.10
CA TRP A 90 -10.48 -7.49 -23.05
C TRP A 90 -9.38 -7.63 -24.12
N ASP A 91 -8.62 -8.74 -24.12
CA ASP A 91 -7.47 -9.00 -25.02
C ASP A 91 -6.43 -7.86 -24.98
N ILE A 92 -6.14 -7.38 -23.77
CA ILE A 92 -5.25 -6.25 -23.52
C ILE A 92 -3.86 -6.76 -23.11
N ALA A 93 -2.84 -6.42 -23.92
CA ALA A 93 -1.46 -6.83 -23.70
C ALA A 93 -0.68 -5.95 -22.70
N ARG A 94 -1.22 -4.79 -22.33
CA ARG A 94 -0.57 -3.80 -21.45
C ARG A 94 -1.56 -3.18 -20.48
N VAL A 95 -1.12 -2.85 -19.28
CA VAL A 95 -1.96 -2.19 -18.30
C VAL A 95 -2.47 -0.86 -18.88
N PRO A 96 -3.80 -0.63 -18.92
CA PRO A 96 -4.35 0.62 -19.42
C PRO A 96 -3.85 1.82 -18.61
N GLU A 97 -3.76 2.99 -19.24
CA GLU A 97 -3.33 4.23 -18.57
C GLU A 97 -4.20 4.54 -17.35
N GLU A 98 -5.49 4.23 -17.40
CA GLU A 98 -6.41 4.42 -16.28
C GLU A 98 -6.07 3.53 -15.08
N VAL A 99 -5.55 2.32 -15.33
CA VAL A 99 -5.10 1.41 -14.28
C VAL A 99 -3.72 1.83 -13.76
N GLU A 100 -2.82 2.30 -14.62
CA GLU A 100 -1.56 2.90 -14.18
C GLU A 100 -1.83 4.10 -13.27
N GLU A 101 -2.72 5.00 -13.66
CA GLU A 101 -3.07 6.17 -12.85
C GLU A 101 -3.80 5.76 -11.56
N ALA A 102 -4.63 4.72 -11.60
CA ALA A 102 -5.26 4.19 -10.39
C ALA A 102 -4.21 3.63 -9.41
N GLU A 103 -3.29 2.78 -9.87
CA GLU A 103 -2.33 2.04 -9.02
C GLU A 103 -1.08 2.84 -8.64
N LEU A 104 -0.58 3.67 -9.57
CA LEU A 104 0.65 4.44 -9.42
C LEU A 104 0.38 5.94 -9.31
N GLY A 105 -0.73 6.45 -9.83
CA GLY A 105 -1.03 7.89 -9.81
C GLY A 105 -1.18 8.45 -8.40
N TYR A 106 -1.75 7.69 -7.46
CA TYR A 106 -1.85 8.12 -6.06
C TYR A 106 -0.47 8.34 -5.41
N SER A 107 0.57 7.61 -5.84
CA SER A 107 1.95 7.85 -5.39
C SER A 107 2.53 9.19 -5.81
N ARG A 108 1.99 9.79 -6.89
CA ARG A 108 2.42 11.07 -7.44
C ARG A 108 1.74 12.26 -6.76
N VAL A 109 0.74 12.02 -5.90
CA VAL A 109 0.05 13.09 -5.16
C VAL A 109 1.00 13.71 -4.13
N PRO A 110 1.32 15.02 -4.25
CA PRO A 110 2.26 15.66 -3.34
C PRO A 110 1.79 15.59 -1.88
N GLY A 111 2.70 15.24 -0.97
CA GLY A 111 2.43 15.22 0.47
C GLY A 111 1.68 13.99 1.00
N VAL A 112 1.33 13.03 0.15
CA VAL A 112 0.74 11.75 0.61
C VAL A 112 1.81 10.86 1.23
N TYR A 113 2.91 10.65 0.50
CA TYR A 113 4.02 9.79 0.90
C TYR A 113 5.22 10.62 1.30
N GLY A 114 5.82 10.29 2.45
CA GLY A 114 7.06 10.92 2.90
C GLY A 114 8.30 10.31 2.24
N LEU A 115 8.17 9.11 1.67
CA LEU A 115 9.19 8.45 0.89
C LEU A 115 8.57 7.67 -0.27
N ILE A 116 9.12 7.85 -1.47
CA ILE A 116 8.88 6.98 -2.62
C ILE A 116 10.14 6.14 -2.80
N LEU A 117 10.01 4.82 -2.68
CA LEU A 117 11.10 3.87 -2.62
C LEU A 117 11.12 2.98 -3.88
N PRO A 118 12.10 3.16 -4.78
CA PRO A 118 12.27 2.27 -5.93
C PRO A 118 12.62 0.83 -5.50
N SER A 119 11.96 -0.16 -6.11
CA SER A 119 12.16 -1.59 -5.81
C SER A 119 13.08 -2.32 -6.81
N GLU A 120 14.07 -1.61 -7.36
CA GLU A 120 15.07 -2.15 -8.30
C GLU A 120 16.16 -2.95 -7.58
N ASN A 121 16.81 -2.31 -6.59
CA ASN A 121 17.87 -2.90 -5.79
C ASN A 121 17.36 -3.08 -4.35
N LEU A 122 17.21 -4.33 -3.92
CA LEU A 122 16.68 -4.66 -2.59
C LEU A 122 17.56 -4.11 -1.46
N ASP A 123 18.87 -4.20 -1.59
CA ASP A 123 19.80 -3.76 -0.54
C ASP A 123 19.75 -2.24 -0.39
N GLU A 124 19.78 -1.49 -1.49
CA GLU A 124 19.68 -0.03 -1.48
C GLU A 124 18.32 0.45 -0.97
N ALA A 125 17.23 -0.19 -1.43
CA ALA A 125 15.87 0.12 -0.98
C ALA A 125 15.72 -0.13 0.52
N PHE A 126 16.24 -1.26 1.01
CA PHE A 126 16.20 -1.60 2.43
C PHE A 126 17.00 -0.61 3.28
N GLN A 127 18.22 -0.27 2.87
CA GLN A 127 19.03 0.72 3.58
C GLN A 127 18.37 2.10 3.59
N THR A 128 17.79 2.52 2.46
CA THR A 128 17.04 3.77 2.36
C THR A 128 15.84 3.79 3.30
N LEU A 129 15.09 2.69 3.37
CA LEU A 129 13.96 2.54 4.29
C LEU A 129 14.38 2.62 5.76
N ILE A 130 15.45 1.92 6.15
CA ILE A 130 15.96 1.94 7.52
C ILE A 130 16.43 3.35 7.93
N ASN A 131 17.20 4.01 7.06
CA ASN A 131 17.65 5.38 7.29
C ASN A 131 16.47 6.33 7.41
N TYR A 132 15.47 6.18 6.53
CA TYR A 132 14.26 6.99 6.58
C TYR A 132 13.51 6.76 7.89
N ILE A 133 13.25 5.52 8.31
CA ILE A 133 12.50 5.20 9.54
C ILE A 133 13.20 5.71 10.81
N HIS A 134 14.53 5.77 10.84
CA HIS A 134 15.29 6.27 12.00
C HIS A 134 15.60 7.77 11.96
N SER A 135 15.32 8.45 10.85
CA SER A 135 15.51 9.90 10.75
C SER A 135 14.59 10.66 11.71
N SER A 136 15.04 11.80 12.22
CA SER A 136 14.28 12.65 13.16
C SER A 136 13.24 13.53 12.47
N ASP A 137 13.19 13.53 11.13
CA ASP A 137 12.26 14.33 10.34
C ASP A 137 10.96 13.53 10.13
N HIS A 138 9.90 13.89 10.85
CA HIS A 138 8.52 13.47 10.56
C HIS A 138 7.52 14.59 10.81
#